data_AF-A0A0D0CPZ2-F1
#
_entry.id   AF-A0A0D0CPZ2-F1
#
_cell.length_a   1.000
_cell.length_b   1.000
_cell.length_c   1.000
_cell.angle_alpha   90.00
_cell.angle_beta   90.00
_cell.angle_gamma   90.00
#
_symmetry.space_group_name_H-M   'P 1'
#
loop_
_entity.id
_entity.type
_entity.pdbx_description
1 polymer ?
#
loop_
_entity_poly.entity_id
_entity_poly.type
_entity_poly.pdbx_seq_one_letter_code
_entity_poly.pdbx_strand_id
1 'polypeptide(L)'
;MALGITSVGRKKLAVHLALYFVNIIVLALSARVNQFQEFFFAADLFPLGLSITCLVILTTMLVLDLSTSNSYTGRPQFEIGLFSVLSVFWLAFNAFSTSRWRQIPMSCSSIPVGFDDVKTWCMDVQALKALVWIEWVIFLLTAFTTLRYTISENNRGNKHIFHMPLLRYSPSLRFVVGGDSDYSRNSEFLQFTEPKF
;
A
#
# COMPACT_ATOMS: atom_id res chain seq x y z
N MET A 1 -15.44 21.10 3.83
CA MET A 1 -15.30 20.08 4.89
C MET A 1 -13.81 19.79 5.05
N ALA A 2 -13.14 20.35 6.06
CA ALA A 2 -11.72 20.09 6.27
C ALA A 2 -11.54 18.60 6.57
N LEU A 3 -10.78 17.88 5.74
CA LEU A 3 -10.39 16.50 6.03
C LEU A 3 -9.65 16.53 7.37
N GLY A 4 -10.28 16.04 8.44
CA GLY A 4 -9.70 15.97 9.78
C GLY A 4 -8.59 14.91 9.86
N ILE A 5 -7.54 15.08 9.05
CA ILE A 5 -6.42 14.15 8.94
C ILE A 5 -5.52 14.36 10.16
N THR A 6 -5.33 13.29 10.92
CA THR A 6 -4.48 13.33 12.12
C THR A 6 -3.00 13.36 11.74
N SER A 7 -2.11 13.67 12.69
CA SER A 7 -0.66 13.62 12.43
C SER A 7 -0.19 12.24 11.97
N VAL A 8 -0.79 11.19 12.54
CA VAL A 8 -0.55 9.78 12.16
C VAL A 8 -1.09 9.52 10.75
N GLY A 9 -2.31 9.98 10.47
CA GLY A 9 -2.89 9.88 9.13
C GLY A 9 -2.05 10.55 8.05
N ARG A 10 -1.46 11.72 8.33
CA ARG A 10 -0.55 12.41 7.39
C ARG A 10 0.70 11.58 7.10
N LYS A 11 1.31 10.96 8.12
CA LYS A 11 2.47 10.08 7.93
C LYS A 11 2.11 8.85 7.11
N LYS A 12 0.98 8.20 7.42
CA LYS A 12 0.45 7.08 6.64
C LYS A 12 0.29 7.47 5.17
N LEU A 13 -0.42 8.58 4.90
CA LEU A 13 -0.69 9.06 3.55
C LEU A 13 0.62 9.35 2.80
N ALA A 14 1.59 10.00 3.45
CA ALA A 14 2.90 10.26 2.86
C ALA A 14 3.61 8.96 2.46
N VAL A 15 3.58 7.92 3.31
CA VAL A 15 4.17 6.61 3.00
C VAL A 15 3.44 5.95 1.82
N HIS A 16 2.11 6.00 1.77
CA HIS A 16 1.34 5.43 0.65
C HIS A 16 1.63 6.16 -0.67
N LEU A 17 1.75 7.49 -0.64
CA LEU A 17 2.11 8.28 -1.82
C LEU A 17 3.55 8.01 -2.29
N ALA A 18 4.50 7.86 -1.35
CA ALA A 18 5.87 7.48 -1.67
C ALA A 18 5.90 6.09 -2.33
N LEU A 19 5.15 5.13 -1.78
CA LEU A 19 5.03 3.78 -2.34
C LEU A 19 4.42 3.83 -3.75
N TYR A 20 3.33 4.60 -3.91
CA TYR A 20 2.67 4.80 -5.20
C TYR A 20 3.62 5.34 -6.27
N PHE A 21 4.42 6.35 -5.90
CA PHE A 21 5.40 6.95 -6.80
C PHE A 21 6.51 5.98 -7.19
N VAL A 22 7.11 5.28 -6.23
CA VAL A 22 8.15 4.28 -6.49
C VAL A 22 7.61 3.16 -7.38
N ASN A 23 6.40 2.66 -7.11
CA ASN A 23 5.73 1.64 -7.90
C ASN A 23 5.50 2.07 -9.37
N ILE A 24 5.18 3.35 -9.63
CA ILE A 24 5.08 3.87 -11.01
C ILE A 24 6.43 3.82 -11.72
N ILE A 25 7.52 4.18 -11.03
CA ILE A 25 8.87 4.11 -11.62
C ILE A 25 9.23 2.66 -11.93
N VAL A 26 8.98 1.74 -10.99
CA VAL A 26 9.23 0.31 -11.19
C VAL A 26 8.39 -0.25 -12.34
N LEU A 27 7.12 0.15 -12.45
CA LEU A 27 6.25 -0.21 -13.56
C LEU A 27 6.82 0.25 -14.90
N ALA A 28 7.24 1.52 -15.00
CA ALA A 28 7.78 2.10 -16.23
C ALA A 28 9.10 1.43 -16.65
N LEU A 29 10.02 1.22 -15.71
CA LEU A 29 11.28 0.52 -15.97
C LEU A 29 11.05 -0.95 -16.35
N SER A 30 10.14 -1.63 -15.66
CA SER A 30 9.78 -3.02 -15.99
C SER A 30 9.22 -3.13 -17.40
N ALA A 31 8.35 -2.19 -17.81
CA ALA A 31 7.82 -2.16 -19.16
C ALA A 31 8.92 -1.95 -20.20
N ARG A 32 9.84 -1.00 -19.96
CA ARG A 32 10.96 -0.71 -20.86
C ARG A 32 11.93 -1.87 -21.00
N VAL A 33 12.31 -2.52 -19.90
CA VAL A 33 13.19 -3.69 -19.91
C VAL A 33 12.57 -4.86 -20.67
N ASN A 34 11.26 -5.11 -20.49
CA ASN A 34 10.56 -6.20 -21.16
C ASN A 34 10.29 -5.93 -22.64
N GLN A 35 10.08 -4.67 -23.03
CA GLN A 35 9.90 -4.28 -24.44
C GLN A 35 11.13 -4.66 -25.28
N PHE A 36 12.35 -4.49 -24.74
CA PHE A 36 13.59 -4.89 -25.43
C PHE A 36 13.66 -6.40 -25.71
N GLN A 37 12.97 -7.21 -24.91
CA GLN A 37 12.94 -8.67 -25.03
C GLN A 37 11.65 -9.20 -25.69
N GLU A 38 10.85 -8.30 -26.28
CA GLU A 38 9.55 -8.64 -26.89
C GLU A 38 8.63 -9.43 -25.93
N PHE A 39 8.74 -9.17 -24.62
CA PHE A 39 7.99 -9.86 -23.56
C PHE A 39 8.14 -11.39 -23.56
N PHE A 40 9.21 -11.93 -24.16
CA PHE A 40 9.35 -13.38 -24.38
C PHE A 40 9.52 -14.18 -23.07
N PHE A 41 10.17 -13.60 -22.05
CA PHE A 41 10.47 -14.30 -20.81
C PHE A 41 9.48 -13.97 -19.69
N ALA A 42 8.52 -14.87 -19.44
CA ALA A 42 7.54 -14.75 -18.35
C ALA A 42 8.16 -14.40 -16.97
N ALA A 43 9.40 -14.83 -16.73
CA ALA A 43 10.15 -14.54 -15.51
C ALA A 43 10.47 -13.05 -15.29
N ASP A 44 10.69 -12.31 -16.37
CA ASP A 44 11.04 -10.89 -16.33
C ASP A 44 9.78 -10.00 -16.31
N LEU A 45 8.59 -10.61 -16.50
CA LEU A 45 7.28 -9.97 -16.35
C LEU A 45 6.80 -9.89 -14.89
N PHE A 46 7.43 -10.57 -13.93
CA PHE A 46 6.96 -10.53 -12.55
C PHE A 46 6.97 -9.12 -11.93
N PRO A 47 8.06 -8.33 -12.02
CA PRO A 47 8.05 -6.97 -11.51
C PRO A 47 6.98 -6.10 -12.18
N LEU A 48 6.74 -6.30 -13.48
CA LEU A 48 5.69 -5.60 -14.23
C LEU A 48 4.30 -5.94 -13.67
N GLY A 49 3.96 -7.23 -13.59
CA GLY A 49 2.65 -7.70 -13.13
C GLY A 49 2.38 -7.34 -11.66
N LEU A 50 3.39 -7.47 -10.79
CA LEU A 50 3.28 -7.05 -9.40
C LEU A 50 3.08 -5.54 -9.29
N SER A 51 3.79 -4.74 -10.09
CA SER A 51 3.64 -3.28 -10.05
C SER A 51 2.23 -2.83 -10.50
N ILE A 52 1.68 -3.46 -11.54
CA ILE A 52 0.29 -3.21 -11.99
C ILE A 52 -0.69 -3.55 -10.86
N THR A 53 -0.54 -4.74 -10.26
CA THR A 53 -1.40 -5.21 -9.18
C THR A 53 -1.32 -4.27 -7.97
N CYS A 54 -0.12 -3.86 -7.58
CA CYS A 54 0.10 -2.90 -6.51
C CYS A 54 -0.52 -1.54 -6.83
N LEU A 55 -0.41 -1.06 -8.08
CA LEU A 55 -0.98 0.23 -8.48
C LEU A 55 -2.51 0.22 -8.35
N VAL A 56 -3.18 -0.85 -8.79
CA VAL A 56 -4.64 -0.99 -8.67
C VAL A 56 -5.06 -1.04 -7.21
N ILE A 57 -4.37 -1.86 -6.39
CA ILE A 57 -4.65 -2.00 -4.97
C ILE A 57 -4.47 -0.67 -4.24
N LEU A 58 -3.32 0.00 -4.41
CA LEU A 58 -3.02 1.27 -3.76
C LEU A 58 -3.98 2.38 -4.21
N THR A 59 -4.30 2.46 -5.51
CA THR A 59 -5.29 3.42 -6.02
C THR A 59 -6.63 3.19 -5.34
N THR A 60 -7.09 1.94 -5.27
CA THR A 60 -8.36 1.57 -4.64
C THR A 60 -8.36 1.95 -3.16
N MET A 61 -7.30 1.63 -2.41
CA MET A 61 -7.18 1.99 -0.99
C MET A 61 -7.17 3.50 -0.79
N LEU A 62 -6.38 4.25 -1.58
CA LEU A 62 -6.30 5.70 -1.48
C LEU A 62 -7.65 6.36 -1.80
N VAL A 63 -8.32 5.93 -2.87
CA VAL A 63 -9.64 6.44 -3.24
C VAL A 63 -10.66 6.14 -2.16
N LEU A 64 -10.72 4.91 -1.63
CA LEU A 64 -11.65 4.54 -0.57
C LEU A 64 -11.38 5.29 0.75
N ASP A 65 -10.12 5.47 1.11
CA ASP A 65 -9.73 6.20 2.33
C ASP A 65 -10.05 7.70 2.26
N LEU A 66 -9.97 8.29 1.07
CA LEU A 66 -10.30 9.70 0.84
C LEU A 66 -11.80 9.93 0.63
N SER A 67 -12.50 9.01 -0.04
CA SER A 67 -13.93 9.15 -0.37
C SER A 67 -14.86 8.74 0.77
N THR A 68 -14.49 7.75 1.58
CA THR A 68 -15.37 7.21 2.61
C THR A 68 -14.91 7.61 4.02
N SER A 69 -15.86 7.76 4.94
CA SER A 69 -15.54 8.11 6.33
C SER A 69 -15.05 6.94 7.17
N ASN A 70 -15.44 5.73 6.79
CA ASN A 70 -15.17 4.49 7.50
C ASN A 70 -14.84 3.38 6.48
N SER A 71 -13.71 3.52 5.78
CA SER A 71 -13.20 2.47 4.90
C SER A 71 -12.71 1.27 5.72
N TYR A 72 -13.10 0.06 5.33
CA TYR A 72 -12.49 -1.15 5.90
C TYR A 72 -11.02 -1.28 5.49
N THR A 73 -10.69 -0.83 4.27
CA THR A 73 -9.33 -0.86 3.71
C THR A 73 -8.34 0.01 4.47
N GLY A 74 -8.80 1.06 5.14
CA GLY A 74 -7.95 1.96 5.93
C GLY A 74 -7.74 1.50 7.38
N ARG A 75 -8.32 0.35 7.78
CA ARG A 75 -8.15 -0.21 9.12
C ARG A 75 -6.78 -0.91 9.21
N PRO A 76 -6.12 -0.83 10.38
CA PRO A 76 -4.78 -1.39 10.55
C PRO A 76 -4.70 -2.89 10.25
N GLN A 77 -5.74 -3.66 10.60
CA GLN A 77 -5.77 -5.12 10.38
C GLN A 77 -5.65 -5.48 8.90
N PHE A 78 -6.40 -4.77 8.05
CA PHE A 78 -6.39 -4.98 6.61
C PHE A 78 -5.06 -4.53 6.01
N GLU A 79 -4.58 -3.33 6.37
CA GLU A 79 -3.29 -2.82 5.88
C GLU A 79 -2.11 -3.72 6.24
N ILE A 80 -2.04 -4.19 7.50
CA ILE A 80 -0.98 -5.09 7.95
C ILE A 80 -1.03 -6.38 7.12
N GLY A 81 -2.19 -7.01 7.01
CA GLY A 81 -2.35 -8.25 6.24
C GLY A 81 -1.95 -8.07 4.78
N LEU A 82 -2.49 -7.03 4.12
CA LEU A 82 -2.24 -6.75 2.73
C LEU A 82 -0.76 -6.43 2.45
N PHE A 83 -0.15 -5.51 3.19
CA PHE A 83 1.25 -5.15 2.98
C PHE A 83 2.21 -6.28 3.36
N SER A 84 1.87 -7.13 4.35
CA SER A 84 2.65 -8.34 4.63
C SER A 84 2.59 -9.34 3.47
N VAL A 85 1.41 -9.59 2.89
CA VAL A 85 1.26 -10.48 1.73
C VAL A 85 2.01 -9.93 0.51
N LEU A 86 1.81 -8.65 0.19
CA LEU A 86 2.54 -8.00 -0.91
C LEU A 86 4.05 -8.04 -0.68
N SER A 87 4.53 -7.80 0.54
CA SER A 87 5.94 -7.90 0.89
C SER A 87 6.52 -9.30 0.66
N VAL A 88 5.76 -10.38 0.94
CA VAL A 88 6.21 -11.76 0.67
C VAL A 88 6.29 -12.04 -0.83
N PHE A 89 5.28 -11.63 -1.60
CA PHE A 89 5.29 -11.78 -3.05
C PHE A 89 6.43 -11.00 -3.70
N TRP A 90 6.62 -9.74 -3.31
CA TRP A 90 7.74 -8.93 -3.77
C TRP A 90 9.09 -9.58 -3.43
N LEU A 91 9.27 -10.11 -2.21
CA LEU A 91 10.50 -10.82 -1.84
C LEU A 91 10.76 -12.02 -2.77
N ALA A 92 9.76 -12.89 -2.94
CA ALA A 92 9.91 -14.14 -3.68
C ALA A 92 10.21 -13.88 -5.16
N PHE A 93 9.42 -13.03 -5.80
CA PHE A 93 9.57 -12.74 -7.22
C PHE A 93 10.79 -11.86 -7.52
N ASN A 94 11.13 -10.90 -6.65
CA ASN A 94 12.36 -10.13 -6.82
C ASN A 94 13.60 -11.00 -6.67
N ALA A 95 13.63 -11.91 -5.69
CA ALA A 95 14.73 -12.86 -5.55
C ALA A 95 14.89 -13.72 -6.82
N PHE A 96 13.78 -14.17 -7.40
CA PHE A 96 13.78 -14.93 -8.64
C PHE A 96 14.29 -14.10 -9.83
N SER A 97 13.71 -12.93 -10.12
CA SER A 97 14.12 -12.08 -11.25
C SER A 97 15.57 -11.59 -11.10
N THR A 98 15.98 -11.15 -9.91
CA THR A 98 17.36 -10.69 -9.68
C THR A 98 18.40 -11.82 -9.79
N SER A 99 18.04 -13.07 -9.50
CA SER A 99 18.92 -14.23 -9.70
C SER A 99 19.22 -14.48 -11.19
N ARG A 100 18.24 -14.27 -12.08
CA ARG A 100 18.43 -14.35 -13.53
C ARG A 100 19.33 -13.23 -14.06
N TRP A 101 19.19 -12.03 -13.50
CA TRP A 101 20.01 -10.88 -13.87
C TRP A 101 21.43 -10.93 -13.31
N ARG A 102 21.85 -12.03 -12.67
CA ARG A 102 23.19 -12.17 -12.08
C ARG A 102 24.33 -12.02 -13.11
N GLN A 103 24.08 -12.38 -14.36
CA GLN A 103 25.09 -12.32 -15.43
C GLN A 103 25.18 -10.95 -16.10
N ILE A 104 24.26 -10.02 -15.79
CA ILE A 104 24.27 -8.69 -16.39
C ILE A 104 25.38 -7.86 -15.72
N PRO A 105 26.32 -7.29 -16.48
CA PRO A 105 27.45 -6.56 -15.93
C PRO A 105 26.98 -5.32 -15.15
N MET A 106 27.66 -5.03 -14.05
CA MET A 106 27.40 -3.81 -13.27
C MET A 106 27.93 -2.55 -13.98
N SER A 107 28.92 -2.69 -14.85
CA SER A 107 29.48 -1.59 -15.65
C SER A 107 28.85 -1.56 -17.04
N CYS A 108 27.68 -0.93 -17.18
CA CYS A 108 27.07 -0.73 -18.50
C CYS A 108 27.91 0.21 -19.40
N SER A 109 28.85 0.96 -18.81
CA SER A 109 29.74 1.87 -19.55
C SER A 109 30.80 1.16 -20.41
N SER A 110 31.10 -0.11 -20.13
CA SER A 110 32.09 -0.89 -20.90
C SER A 110 31.52 -1.48 -22.20
N ILE A 111 30.24 -1.25 -22.50
CA ILE A 111 29.62 -1.70 -23.74
C ILE A 111 30.19 -0.87 -24.91
N PRO A 112 30.69 -1.51 -25.99
CA PRO A 112 31.30 -0.79 -27.11
C PRO A 112 30.36 0.22 -27.76
N VAL A 113 30.94 1.27 -28.34
CA VAL A 113 30.23 2.23 -29.18
C VAL A 113 29.57 1.51 -30.36
N GLY A 114 28.30 1.86 -30.66
CA GLY A 114 27.48 1.18 -31.67
C GLY A 114 26.42 0.21 -31.12
N PHE A 115 26.39 -0.01 -29.80
CA PHE A 115 25.35 -0.80 -29.11
C PHE A 115 24.59 0.04 -28.07
N ASP A 116 24.14 1.23 -28.46
CA ASP A 116 23.52 2.20 -27.55
C ASP A 116 22.21 1.68 -26.91
N ASP A 117 21.44 0.89 -27.64
CA ASP A 117 20.21 0.27 -27.12
C ASP A 117 20.50 -0.74 -26.00
N VAL A 118 21.53 -1.58 -26.17
CA VAL A 118 21.97 -2.56 -25.17
C VAL A 118 22.52 -1.86 -23.93
N LYS A 119 23.27 -0.77 -24.13
CA LYS A 119 23.78 0.06 -23.05
C LYS A 119 22.66 0.66 -22.22
N THR A 120 21.65 1.20 -22.88
CA THR A 120 20.48 1.79 -22.24
C THR A 120 19.67 0.73 -21.49
N TRP A 121 19.41 -0.42 -22.14
CA TRP A 121 18.76 -1.57 -21.51
C TRP A 121 19.51 -2.04 -20.26
N CYS A 122 20.84 -2.14 -20.32
CA CYS A 122 21.66 -2.51 -19.17
C CYS A 122 21.46 -1.52 -18.00
N MET A 123 21.47 -0.21 -18.28
CA MET A 123 21.24 0.82 -17.27
C MET A 123 19.84 0.71 -16.65
N ASP A 124 18.82 0.48 -17.47
CA ASP A 124 17.44 0.32 -17.00
C ASP A 124 17.28 -0.93 -16.13
N VAL A 125 17.90 -2.04 -16.48
CA VAL A 125 17.89 -3.27 -15.66
C VAL A 125 18.58 -3.04 -14.32
N GLN A 126 19.70 -2.33 -14.28
CA GLN A 126 20.38 -2.01 -13.02
C GLN A 126 19.52 -1.10 -12.13
N ALA A 127 18.89 -0.08 -12.72
CA ALA A 127 17.95 0.79 -12.01
C ALA A 127 16.75 0.00 -11.47
N LEU A 128 16.15 -0.85 -12.31
CA LEU A 128 15.04 -1.71 -11.94
C LEU A 128 15.42 -2.63 -10.78
N LYS A 129 16.58 -3.30 -10.87
CA LYS A 129 17.12 -4.18 -9.83
C LYS A 129 17.21 -3.48 -8.49
N ALA A 130 17.70 -2.25 -8.43
CA ALA A 130 17.75 -1.50 -7.17
C ALA A 130 16.35 -1.11 -6.67
N LEU A 131 15.50 -0.58 -7.55
CA LEU A 131 14.20 -0.03 -7.17
C LEU A 131 13.20 -1.10 -6.70
N VAL A 132 13.21 -2.30 -7.27
CA VAL A 132 12.34 -3.39 -6.79
C VAL A 132 12.67 -3.80 -5.34
N TRP A 133 13.95 -3.74 -4.94
CA TRP A 133 14.36 -4.01 -3.55
C TRP A 133 14.01 -2.84 -2.62
N ILE A 134 14.16 -1.59 -3.08
CA ILE A 134 13.74 -0.41 -2.32
C ILE A 134 12.22 -0.47 -2.08
N GLU A 135 11.43 -0.77 -3.11
CA GLU A 135 9.99 -0.92 -3.01
C GLU A 135 9.59 -2.01 -2.00
N TRP A 136 10.23 -3.19 -2.08
CA TRP A 136 10.04 -4.24 -1.11
C TRP A 136 10.31 -3.78 0.33
N VAL A 137 11.42 -3.05 0.56
CA VAL A 137 11.74 -2.50 1.89
C VAL A 137 10.65 -1.54 2.36
N ILE A 138 10.12 -0.68 1.48
CA ILE A 138 9.04 0.24 1.83
C ILE A 138 7.78 -0.54 2.25
N PHE A 139 7.37 -1.58 1.51
CA PHE A 139 6.26 -2.45 1.88
C PHE A 139 6.47 -3.09 3.27
N LEU A 140 7.63 -3.69 3.49
CA LEU A 140 7.98 -4.37 4.74
C LEU A 140 7.97 -3.40 5.92
N LEU A 141 8.62 -2.24 5.78
CA LEU A 141 8.66 -1.21 6.81
C LEU A 141 7.28 -0.65 7.10
N THR A 142 6.44 -0.46 6.08
CA THR A 142 5.05 -0.01 6.26
C THR A 142 4.27 -1.03 7.08
N ALA A 143 4.33 -2.32 6.73
CA ALA A 143 3.66 -3.37 7.49
C ALA A 143 4.16 -3.44 8.95
N PHE A 144 5.48 -3.41 9.14
CA PHE A 144 6.10 -3.51 10.45
C PHE A 144 5.81 -2.30 11.35
N THR A 145 5.92 -1.08 10.82
CA THR A 145 5.65 0.14 11.58
C THR A 145 4.18 0.27 11.92
N THR A 146 3.27 -0.07 11.02
CA THR A 146 1.82 -0.11 11.30
C THR A 146 1.49 -1.16 12.35
N LEU A 147 2.09 -2.36 12.29
CA LEU A 147 1.92 -3.40 13.30
C LEU A 147 2.42 -2.92 14.67
N ARG A 148 3.66 -2.41 14.75
CA ARG A 148 4.24 -1.89 15.98
C ARG A 148 3.40 -0.78 16.59
N TYR A 149 2.94 0.16 15.77
CA TYR A 149 2.08 1.25 16.20
C TYR A 149 0.75 0.73 16.76
N THR A 150 0.12 -0.21 16.04
CA THR A 150 -1.18 -0.78 16.44
C THR A 150 -1.10 -1.56 17.76
N ILE A 151 -0.04 -2.37 17.94
CA ILE A 151 0.21 -3.09 19.19
C ILE A 151 0.47 -2.09 20.33
N SER A 152 1.26 -1.04 20.08
CA SER A 152 1.58 -0.04 21.11
C SER A 152 0.32 0.68 21.61
N GLU A 153 -0.57 1.08 20.70
CA GLU A 153 -1.82 1.73 21.08
C GLU A 153 -2.81 0.77 21.76
N ASN A 154 -2.86 -0.49 21.34
CA ASN A 154 -3.66 -1.51 22.03
C ASN A 154 -3.17 -1.73 23.47
N ASN A 155 -1.85 -1.79 23.69
CA ASN A 155 -1.25 -1.93 25.01
C ASN A 155 -1.48 -0.70 25.91
N ARG A 156 -1.73 0.47 25.32
CA ARG A 156 -2.14 1.70 26.03
C ARG A 156 -3.63 1.75 26.37
N GLY A 157 -4.41 0.72 26.02
CA GLY A 157 -5.84 0.63 26.26
C GLY A 157 -6.72 1.23 25.14
N ASN A 158 -6.12 1.74 24.06
CA ASN A 158 -6.84 2.35 22.94
C ASN A 158 -7.34 1.28 21.95
N LYS A 159 -8.25 0.41 22.40
CA LYS A 159 -8.79 -0.73 21.62
C LYS A 159 -9.58 -0.30 20.37
N HIS A 160 -10.07 0.94 20.33
CA HIS A 160 -10.81 1.48 19.19
C HIS A 160 -9.97 1.61 17.91
N ILE A 161 -8.63 1.52 18.01
CA ILE A 161 -7.72 1.54 16.86
C ILE A 161 -8.08 0.51 15.78
N PHE A 162 -8.62 -0.64 16.17
CA PHE A 162 -8.99 -1.70 15.24
C PHE A 162 -10.30 -1.45 14.50
N HIS A 163 -11.14 -0.56 15.01
CA HIS A 163 -12.49 -0.32 14.48
C HIS A 163 -12.57 0.90 13.57
N MET A 164 -11.49 1.69 13.43
CA MET A 164 -11.49 2.92 12.64
C MET A 164 -10.29 3.02 11.69
N PRO A 165 -10.41 3.79 10.59
CA PRO A 165 -9.31 4.02 9.69
C PRO A 165 -8.17 4.82 10.34
N LEU A 166 -6.92 4.41 10.09
CA LEU A 166 -5.72 5.08 10.64
C LEU A 166 -5.59 6.55 10.20
N LEU A 167 -6.14 6.90 9.03
CA LEU A 167 -6.11 8.28 8.51
C LEU A 167 -6.80 9.28 9.46
N ARG A 168 -7.82 8.81 10.18
CA ARG A 168 -8.67 9.61 11.09
C ARG A 168 -8.48 9.23 12.55
N TYR A 169 -7.61 8.26 12.83
CA TYR A 169 -7.36 7.78 14.18
C TYR A 169 -6.74 8.88 15.05
N SER A 170 -7.38 9.14 16.18
CA SER A 170 -6.85 10.00 17.25
C SER A 170 -6.85 9.24 18.57
N PRO A 171 -5.70 9.12 19.26
CA PRO A 171 -5.63 8.46 20.56
C PRO A 171 -6.31 9.28 21.67
N SER A 172 -6.47 10.59 21.46
CA SER A 172 -7.11 11.53 22.41
C SER A 172 -8.63 11.48 22.37
N LEU A 173 -9.22 10.94 21.29
CA LEU A 173 -10.61 10.50 21.28
C LEU A 173 -10.70 9.23 22.12
N ARG A 174 -10.54 9.37 23.44
CA ARG A 174 -11.19 8.44 24.37
C ARG A 174 -12.66 8.61 24.06
N PHE A 175 -13.23 7.57 23.47
CA PHE A 175 -14.66 7.37 23.35
C PHE A 175 -15.34 8.00 24.57
N VAL A 176 -15.98 9.16 24.40
CA VAL A 176 -17.02 9.63 25.30
C VAL A 176 -18.19 8.70 25.05
N VAL A 177 -18.04 7.42 25.43
CA VAL A 177 -19.14 6.45 25.56
C VAL A 177 -19.82 6.84 26.85
N GLY A 178 -20.60 7.92 26.73
CA GLY A 178 -21.36 8.56 27.77
C GLY A 178 -22.23 9.70 27.24
N GLY A 179 -22.36 9.85 25.92
CA GLY A 179 -23.25 10.82 25.30
C GLY A 179 -23.68 10.33 23.92
N ASP A 180 -24.84 9.66 23.89
CA ASP A 180 -25.83 9.66 22.81
C ASP A 180 -25.29 9.72 21.37
N SER A 181 -24.72 8.61 20.91
CA SER A 181 -24.93 8.24 19.50
C SER A 181 -26.12 7.30 19.47
N ASP A 182 -27.26 7.94 19.31
CA ASP A 182 -28.61 7.45 19.10
C ASP A 182 -28.69 6.48 17.89
N TYR A 183 -28.05 5.31 18.03
CA TYR A 183 -28.39 4.10 17.31
C TYR A 183 -29.48 3.34 18.11
N SER A 184 -30.41 4.09 18.71
CA SER A 184 -31.77 3.61 18.88
C SER A 184 -32.29 3.30 17.49
N ARG A 185 -32.11 2.05 17.10
CA ARG A 185 -33.21 1.15 16.77
C ARG A 185 -34.56 1.86 16.85
N ASN A 186 -34.85 2.70 15.85
CA ASN A 186 -36.19 3.13 15.46
C ASN A 186 -36.94 1.91 14.90
N SER A 187 -37.06 0.87 15.72
CA SER A 187 -38.24 0.02 15.69
C SER A 187 -39.38 0.91 16.15
N GLU A 188 -39.96 1.61 15.17
CA GLU A 188 -41.27 2.23 15.21
C GLU A 188 -42.28 1.16 15.65
N PHE A 189 -42.36 0.93 16.96
CA PHE A 189 -43.52 0.29 17.55
C PHE A 189 -44.61 1.35 17.54
N LEU A 190 -45.44 1.32 16.50
CA LEU A 190 -46.73 2.00 16.41
C LEU A 190 -47.54 1.70 17.68
N GLN A 191 -47.43 2.56 18.69
CA GLN A 191 -48.37 2.59 19.79
C GLN A 191 -49.63 3.28 19.29
N PHE A 192 -50.62 2.49 18.92
CA PHE A 192 -51.98 2.98 18.75
C PHE A 192 -52.49 3.49 20.09
N THR A 193 -52.59 4.81 20.24
CA THR A 193 -53.39 5.43 21.30
C THR A 193 -54.86 5.15 21.03
N GLU A 194 -55.50 4.36 21.89
CA GLU A 194 -56.94 4.17 21.90
C GLU A 194 -57.67 5.49 22.19
N PRO A 195 -58.74 5.83 21.43
CA PRO A 195 -59.59 6.96 21.77
C PRO A 195 -60.43 6.63 23.00
N LYS A 196 -60.35 7.49 24.02
CA LYS A 196 -61.26 7.45 25.16
C LYS A 196 -62.64 7.93 24.68
N PHE A 197 -63.63 7.02 24.74
CA PHE A 197 -65.05 7.36 24.74
C PHE A 197 -65.53 7.67 26.15
#